data_AF-A0A398ABR9-F1
#
_entry.id   AF-A0A398ABR9-F1
#
_cell.length_a   1.000
_cell.length_b   1.000
_cell.length_c   1.000
_cell.angle_alpha   90.00
_cell.angle_beta   90.00
_cell.angle_gamma   90.00
#
_symmetry.space_group_name_H-M   'P 1'
#
loop_
_entity.id
_entity.type
_entity.pdbx_description
1 polymer ?
#
loop_
_entity_poly.entity_id
_entity_poly.type
_entity_poly.pdbx_seq_one_letter_code
_entity_poly.pdbx_strand_id
1 'polypeptide(L)'
;MVMEATRRMSFSPNPLSLTIEAKPPTALSAQLVAVFSLLTINPFSNLAADDFSGDTRTWTTSFFCDSDSYSFPSTSHEARNRVHENVKRFARNYATLFILFFTYELFEMPLALLGFVTSYAFWELFKFCVDRWESNRHPLIRKILIRVALCVVILHGGFRNLSLSEKQS
;
A
#
# COMPACT_ATOMS: atom_id res chain seq x y z
N MET A 1 -54.88 -73.96 -1.83
CA MET A 1 -55.65 -73.31 -0.75
C MET A 1 -54.95 -72.01 -0.41
N VAL A 2 -55.51 -70.92 -0.96
CA VAL A 2 -55.59 -69.52 -0.49
C VAL A 2 -54.65 -69.05 0.64
N MET A 3 -53.83 -68.05 0.30
CA MET A 3 -53.55 -66.72 0.93
C MET A 3 -53.09 -66.68 2.41
N GLU A 4 -52.07 -65.89 2.77
CA GLU A 4 -52.23 -64.45 2.99
C GLU A 4 -50.92 -63.66 2.77
N ALA A 5 -51.09 -62.45 2.26
CA ALA A 5 -50.04 -61.48 1.94
C ALA A 5 -49.53 -60.73 3.19
N THR A 6 -48.25 -60.36 3.19
CA THR A 6 -47.78 -59.19 3.96
C THR A 6 -46.90 -58.32 3.08
N ARG A 7 -47.51 -57.20 2.69
CA ARG A 7 -46.97 -56.05 1.97
C ARG A 7 -46.08 -55.21 2.91
N ARG A 8 -45.16 -54.45 2.30
CA ARG A 8 -44.45 -53.20 2.73
C ARG A 8 -42.95 -53.44 2.88
N MET A 9 -42.04 -52.68 2.28
CA MET A 9 -42.13 -51.49 1.41
C MET A 9 -40.78 -51.43 0.69
N SER A 10 -40.75 -51.57 -0.63
CA SER A 10 -39.55 -51.34 -1.44
C SER A 10 -39.28 -49.83 -1.48
N PHE A 11 -38.25 -49.38 -0.77
CA PHE A 11 -37.77 -48.00 -0.85
C PHE A 11 -36.74 -47.88 -1.97
N SER A 12 -37.15 -47.26 -3.08
CA SER A 12 -36.31 -46.58 -4.07
C SER A 12 -37.28 -45.75 -4.94
N PRO A 13 -36.95 -44.55 -5.48
CA PRO A 13 -35.63 -43.95 -5.65
C PRO A 13 -35.54 -42.46 -5.23
N ASN A 14 -34.31 -41.95 -5.09
CA ASN A 14 -33.81 -40.66 -5.61
C ASN A 14 -32.67 -40.12 -4.75
N PRO A 15 -31.41 -40.25 -5.17
CA PRO A 15 -30.41 -39.26 -4.85
C PRO A 15 -30.58 -38.12 -5.86
N LEU A 16 -31.42 -37.12 -5.56
CA LEU A 16 -31.17 -35.78 -6.09
C LEU A 16 -30.03 -35.16 -5.30
N SER A 17 -28.86 -35.80 -5.37
CA SER A 17 -27.60 -35.13 -5.20
C SER A 17 -27.46 -34.30 -6.47
N LEU A 18 -27.90 -33.03 -6.42
CA LEU A 18 -27.34 -32.00 -7.28
C LEU A 18 -25.87 -31.86 -6.88
N THR A 19 -25.06 -32.84 -7.28
CA THR A 19 -23.64 -32.61 -7.50
C THR A 19 -23.63 -31.60 -8.62
N ILE A 20 -23.61 -30.32 -8.25
CA ILE A 20 -23.07 -29.30 -9.12
C ILE A 20 -21.63 -29.78 -9.32
N GLU A 21 -21.40 -30.56 -10.38
CA GLU A 21 -20.10 -30.69 -11.00
C GLU A 21 -19.71 -29.26 -11.36
N ALA A 22 -19.07 -28.59 -10.41
CA ALA A 22 -18.42 -27.33 -10.64
C ALA A 22 -17.33 -27.66 -11.64
N LYS A 23 -17.65 -27.51 -12.93
CA LYS A 23 -16.70 -27.62 -14.03
C LYS A 23 -15.47 -26.82 -13.58
N PRO A 24 -14.28 -27.45 -13.50
CA PRO A 24 -13.10 -26.74 -13.04
C PRO A 24 -12.97 -25.49 -13.91
N PRO A 25 -12.70 -24.32 -13.30
CA PRO A 25 -12.60 -23.09 -14.05
C PRO A 25 -11.64 -23.33 -15.21
N THR A 26 -12.14 -23.17 -16.43
CA THR A 26 -11.29 -23.19 -17.63
C THR A 26 -10.12 -22.24 -17.41
N ALA A 27 -8.94 -22.54 -17.95
CA ALA A 27 -7.73 -21.74 -17.71
C ALA A 27 -7.95 -20.22 -17.89
N LEU A 28 -8.77 -19.83 -18.88
CA LEU A 28 -9.17 -18.44 -19.12
C LEU A 28 -10.00 -17.83 -17.97
N SER A 29 -11.00 -18.54 -17.46
CA SER A 29 -11.78 -18.06 -16.30
C SER A 29 -10.93 -17.90 -15.03
N ALA A 30 -9.98 -18.81 -14.80
CA ALA A 30 -9.07 -18.71 -13.66
C ALA A 30 -8.12 -17.50 -13.81
N GLN A 31 -7.59 -17.26 -15.01
CA GLN A 31 -6.77 -16.09 -15.33
C GLN A 31 -7.55 -14.77 -15.16
N LEU A 32 -8.80 -14.70 -15.63
CA LEU A 32 -9.65 -13.53 -15.44
C LEU A 32 -9.88 -13.25 -13.95
N VAL A 33 -10.21 -14.27 -13.17
CA VAL A 33 -10.36 -14.13 -11.70
C VAL A 33 -9.05 -13.67 -11.06
N ALA A 34 -7.90 -14.18 -11.52
CA ALA A 34 -6.60 -13.75 -11.03
C ALA A 34 -6.33 -12.27 -11.32
N VAL A 35 -6.62 -11.80 -12.54
CA VAL A 35 -6.47 -10.39 -12.94
C VAL A 35 -7.45 -9.49 -12.19
N PHE A 36 -8.74 -9.85 -12.11
CA PHE A 36 -9.73 -9.05 -11.38
C PHE A 36 -9.42 -8.94 -9.87
N SER A 37 -8.75 -9.95 -9.31
CA SER A 37 -8.31 -9.88 -7.91
C SER A 37 -7.32 -8.73 -7.63
N LEU A 38 -6.67 -8.19 -8.66
CA LEU A 38 -5.78 -7.03 -8.56
C LEU A 38 -6.53 -5.73 -8.34
N LEU A 39 -7.82 -5.63 -8.68
CA LEU A 39 -8.61 -4.41 -8.42
C LEU A 39 -8.80 -4.11 -6.93
N THR A 40 -8.61 -5.12 -6.08
CA THR A 40 -8.79 -5.04 -4.62
C THR A 40 -7.47 -5.07 -3.85
N ILE A 41 -6.34 -5.12 -4.55
CA ILE A 41 -5.01 -5.18 -3.93
C ILE A 41 -4.55 -3.76 -3.54
N ASN A 42 -3.88 -3.65 -2.40
CA ASN A 42 -3.03 -2.49 -2.12
C ASN A 42 -1.58 -2.85 -2.52
N PRO A 43 -1.10 -2.44 -3.71
CA PRO A 43 0.21 -2.84 -4.21
C PRO A 43 1.38 -2.31 -3.37
N PHE A 44 1.12 -1.29 -2.54
CA PHE A 44 2.11 -0.61 -1.72
C PHE A 44 2.19 -1.13 -0.28
N SER A 45 1.33 -2.10 0.08
CA SER A 45 1.21 -2.60 1.46
C SER A 45 2.48 -3.27 2.01
N ASN A 46 3.36 -3.76 1.13
CA ASN A 46 4.61 -4.44 1.49
C ASN A 46 5.87 -3.62 1.19
N LEU A 47 5.73 -2.32 0.89
CA LEU A 47 6.87 -1.43 0.68
C LEU A 47 7.49 -1.02 2.02
N ALA A 48 8.82 -1.06 2.06
CA ALA A 48 9.60 -0.54 3.16
C ALA A 48 10.55 0.56 2.67
N ALA A 49 11.13 1.33 3.59
CA ALA A 49 11.98 2.47 3.24
C ALA A 49 13.27 2.04 2.50
N ASP A 50 13.78 0.84 2.80
CA ASP A 50 14.93 0.23 2.15
C ASP A 50 14.72 -0.07 0.66
N ASP A 51 13.47 -0.26 0.22
CA ASP A 51 13.15 -0.52 -1.19
C ASP A 51 13.45 0.68 -2.10
N PHE A 52 13.55 1.88 -1.52
CA PHE A 52 13.87 3.12 -2.23
C PHE A 52 15.36 3.49 -2.16
N SER A 53 16.13 2.89 -1.24
CA SER A 53 17.54 3.22 -1.02
C SER A 53 18.53 2.34 -1.80
N GLY A 54 18.06 1.22 -2.35
CA GLY A 54 18.89 0.32 -3.16
C GLY A 54 19.30 0.88 -4.54
N ASP A 55 20.18 0.15 -5.23
CA ASP A 55 20.64 0.51 -6.57
C ASP A 55 19.49 0.56 -7.59
N THR A 56 19.53 1.58 -8.45
CA THR A 56 18.53 1.74 -9.51
C THR A 56 18.69 0.64 -10.56
N ARG A 57 17.71 -0.27 -10.62
CA ARG A 57 17.69 -1.31 -11.66
C ARG A 57 17.25 -0.70 -12.99
N THR A 58 18.06 -0.83 -14.02
CA THR A 58 17.71 -0.37 -15.37
C THR A 58 16.48 -1.11 -15.89
N TRP A 59 15.53 -0.40 -16.48
CA TRP A 59 14.52 -1.05 -17.31
C TRP A 59 15.19 -1.59 -18.56
N THR A 60 15.07 -2.90 -18.78
CA THR A 60 15.53 -3.54 -20.00
C THR A 60 14.49 -3.37 -21.09
N THR A 61 14.93 -3.36 -22.36
CA THR A 61 14.01 -3.38 -23.51
C THR A 61 13.06 -4.58 -23.48
N SER A 62 13.47 -5.70 -22.88
CA SER A 62 12.61 -6.86 -22.64
C SER A 62 11.40 -6.57 -21.75
N PHE A 63 11.47 -5.57 -20.87
CA PHE A 63 10.34 -5.16 -20.04
C PHE A 63 9.18 -4.59 -20.88
N PHE A 64 9.47 -3.99 -22.03
CA PHE A 64 8.47 -3.34 -22.89
C PHE A 64 8.15 -4.11 -24.18
N CYS A 65 9.04 -5.01 -24.64
CA CYS A 65 8.98 -5.54 -26.01
C CYS A 65 9.12 -7.06 -26.13
N ASP A 66 9.16 -7.80 -25.02
CA ASP A 66 9.30 -9.26 -25.08
C ASP A 66 8.09 -9.96 -24.43
N SER A 67 7.20 -10.49 -25.28
CA SER A 67 6.03 -11.26 -24.83
C SER A 67 6.41 -12.57 -24.15
N ASP A 68 7.56 -13.14 -24.50
CA ASP A 68 8.01 -14.43 -23.98
C ASP A 68 8.65 -14.31 -22.60
N SER A 69 8.99 -13.08 -22.19
CA SER A 69 9.47 -12.74 -20.84
C SER A 69 8.36 -12.77 -19.77
N TYR A 70 7.09 -12.92 -20.15
CA TYR A 70 5.95 -12.91 -19.23
C TYR A 70 5.12 -14.19 -19.29
N SER A 71 4.75 -14.71 -18.12
CA SER A 71 3.75 -15.77 -17.99
C SER A 71 2.47 -15.23 -17.36
N PHE A 72 1.31 -15.75 -17.74
CA PHE A 72 0.05 -15.39 -17.09
C PHE A 72 -0.10 -16.08 -15.72
N PRO A 73 -0.61 -15.38 -14.69
CA PRO A 73 -0.83 -15.99 -13.38
C PRO A 73 -1.98 -16.99 -13.45
N SER A 74 -1.80 -18.14 -12.81
CA SER A 74 -2.81 -19.19 -12.76
C SER A 74 -3.77 -19.01 -11.57
N THR A 75 -3.37 -18.23 -10.57
CA THR A 75 -4.17 -17.95 -9.36
C THR A 75 -4.12 -16.47 -8.95
N SER A 76 -5.15 -16.03 -8.23
CA SER A 76 -5.20 -14.67 -7.64
C SER A 76 -4.04 -14.39 -6.69
N HIS A 77 -3.65 -15.37 -5.87
CA HIS A 77 -2.53 -15.22 -4.95
C HIS A 77 -1.22 -14.98 -5.72
N GLU A 78 -0.97 -15.78 -6.76
CA GLU A 78 0.20 -15.65 -7.60
C GLU A 78 0.24 -14.29 -8.32
N ALA A 79 -0.89 -13.85 -8.89
CA ALA A 79 -1.00 -12.52 -9.50
C ALA A 79 -0.63 -11.41 -8.52
N ARG A 80 -1.18 -11.48 -7.30
CA ARG A 80 -0.93 -10.50 -6.23
C ARG A 80 0.53 -10.50 -5.79
N ASN A 81 1.15 -11.67 -5.61
CA ASN A 81 2.56 -11.76 -5.24
C ASN A 81 3.46 -11.15 -6.31
N ARG A 82 3.21 -11.50 -7.58
CA ARG A 82 3.96 -10.96 -8.72
C ARG A 82 3.90 -9.43 -8.78
N VAL A 83 2.74 -8.83 -8.50
CA VAL A 83 2.58 -7.37 -8.43
C VAL A 83 3.39 -6.78 -7.28
N HIS A 84 3.25 -7.31 -6.06
CA HIS A 84 4.02 -6.81 -4.92
C HIS A 84 5.53 -6.90 -5.14
N GLU A 85 6.01 -8.03 -5.70
CA GLU A 85 7.42 -8.20 -6.03
C GLU A 85 7.88 -7.22 -7.11
N ASN A 86 7.08 -6.98 -8.15
CA ASN A 86 7.42 -5.99 -9.19
C ASN A 86 7.50 -4.58 -8.62
N VAL A 87 6.49 -4.18 -7.85
CA VAL A 87 6.41 -2.86 -7.22
C VAL A 87 7.60 -2.65 -6.29
N LYS A 88 7.94 -3.65 -5.48
CA LYS A 88 9.11 -3.62 -4.61
C LYS A 88 10.41 -3.52 -5.40
N ARG A 89 10.59 -4.35 -6.42
CA ARG A 89 11.81 -4.40 -7.25
C ARG A 89 12.10 -3.10 -8.00
N PHE A 90 11.06 -2.38 -8.40
CA PHE A 90 11.16 -1.16 -9.20
C PHE A 90 10.67 0.10 -8.46
N ALA A 91 10.55 0.03 -7.13
CA ALA A 91 10.02 1.11 -6.29
C ALA A 91 10.70 2.46 -6.58
N ARG A 92 12.04 2.46 -6.65
CA ARG A 92 12.84 3.66 -6.96
C ARG A 92 12.54 4.23 -8.36
N ASN A 93 12.40 3.39 -9.38
CA ASN A 93 12.07 3.85 -10.74
C ASN A 93 10.66 4.47 -10.80
N TYR A 94 9.69 3.85 -10.13
CA TYR A 94 8.34 4.39 -10.05
C TYR A 94 8.29 5.71 -9.29
N ALA A 95 9.04 5.85 -8.19
CA ALA A 95 9.18 7.11 -7.48
C ALA A 95 9.79 8.21 -8.37
N THR A 96 10.83 7.89 -9.14
CA THR A 96 11.42 8.84 -10.10
C THR A 96 10.41 9.29 -11.15
N LEU A 97 9.67 8.36 -11.77
CA LEU A 97 8.60 8.74 -12.71
C LEU A 97 7.55 9.62 -12.05
N PHE A 98 7.08 9.24 -10.86
CA PHE A 98 6.07 10.00 -10.15
C PHE A 98 6.53 11.44 -9.92
N ILE A 99 7.78 11.63 -9.48
CA ILE A 99 8.37 12.97 -9.32
C ILE A 99 8.45 13.71 -10.65
N LEU A 100 8.87 13.04 -11.73
CA LEU A 100 8.97 13.67 -13.06
C LEU A 100 7.61 14.11 -13.60
N PHE A 101 6.61 13.22 -13.56
CA PHE A 101 5.23 13.53 -13.96
C PHE A 101 4.66 14.66 -13.12
N PHE A 102 4.79 14.57 -11.79
CA PHE A 102 4.28 15.59 -10.90
C PHE A 102 4.97 16.94 -11.11
N THR A 103 6.29 16.95 -11.32
CA THR A 103 7.05 18.17 -11.63
C THR A 103 6.61 18.76 -12.97
N TYR A 104 6.37 17.92 -13.97
CA TYR A 104 5.88 18.34 -15.29
C TYR A 104 4.47 18.94 -15.19
N GLU A 105 3.54 18.31 -14.48
CA GLU A 105 2.20 18.86 -14.24
C GLU A 105 2.26 20.17 -13.45
N LEU A 106 3.14 20.26 -12.44
CA LEU A 106 3.32 21.49 -11.65
C LEU A 106 4.03 22.60 -12.43
N PHE A 107 4.68 22.31 -13.57
CA PHE A 107 5.31 23.33 -14.39
C PHE A 107 4.29 24.37 -14.91
N GLU A 108 3.05 23.94 -15.14
CA GLU A 108 1.96 24.86 -15.53
C GLU A 108 1.47 25.75 -14.37
N MET A 109 1.81 25.42 -13.12
CA MET A 109 1.42 26.15 -11.91
C MET A 109 2.63 26.59 -11.07
N PRO A 110 3.27 27.73 -11.38
CA PRO A 110 4.57 28.11 -10.81
C PRO A 110 4.57 28.30 -9.29
N LEU A 111 3.45 28.72 -8.67
CA LEU A 111 3.35 28.81 -7.20
C LEU A 111 3.35 27.44 -6.53
N ALA A 112 2.68 26.44 -7.11
CA ALA A 112 2.66 25.08 -6.59
C ALA A 112 4.05 24.43 -6.73
N LEU A 113 4.71 24.66 -7.87
CA LEU A 113 6.09 24.24 -8.09
C LEU A 113 7.05 24.84 -7.06
N LEU A 114 6.94 26.14 -6.79
CA LEU A 114 7.75 26.80 -5.77
C LEU A 114 7.50 26.21 -4.37
N GLY A 115 6.24 25.93 -4.03
CA GLY A 115 5.88 25.23 -2.78
C GLY A 115 6.48 23.83 -2.68
N PHE A 116 6.44 23.07 -3.77
CA PHE A 116 7.04 21.73 -3.84
C PHE A 116 8.57 21.77 -3.70
N VAL A 117 9.25 22.64 -4.45
CA VAL A 117 10.70 22.80 -4.38
C VAL A 117 11.15 23.30 -3.00
N THR A 118 10.44 24.28 -2.43
CA THR A 118 10.77 24.81 -1.10
C THR A 118 10.53 23.80 0.01
N SER A 119 9.44 23.02 -0.05
CA SER A 119 9.19 21.94 0.92
C SER A 119 10.23 20.82 0.82
N TYR A 120 10.64 20.44 -0.40
CA TYR A 120 11.72 19.48 -0.61
C TYR A 120 13.06 20.00 -0.05
N ALA A 121 13.42 21.25 -0.34
CA ALA A 121 14.63 21.88 0.20
C ALA A 121 14.59 22.00 1.72
N PHE A 122 13.43 22.35 2.29
CA PHE A 122 13.22 22.41 3.73
C PHE A 122 13.37 21.02 4.38
N TRP A 123 12.86 19.98 3.72
CA TRP A 123 13.02 18.60 4.18
C TRP A 123 14.48 18.17 4.22
N GLU A 124 15.25 18.48 3.17
CA GLU A 124 16.70 18.20 3.15
C GLU A 124 17.46 18.98 4.23
N LEU A 125 17.12 20.26 4.44
CA LEU A 125 17.69 21.05 5.53
C LEU A 125 17.33 20.46 6.90
N PHE A 126 16.09 20.03 7.09
CA PHE A 126 15.63 19.38 8.31
C PHE A 126 16.40 18.08 8.55
N LYS A 127 16.56 17.23 7.52
CA LYS A 127 17.34 16.00 7.57
C LYS A 127 18.79 16.27 7.95
N PHE A 128 19.42 17.25 7.28
CA PHE A 128 20.76 17.70 7.62
C PHE A 128 20.87 18.16 9.07
N CYS A 129 19.87 18.91 9.57
CA CYS A 129 19.82 19.32 10.97
C CYS A 129 19.69 18.13 11.93
N VAL A 130 18.87 17.14 11.59
CA VAL A 130 18.67 15.91 12.37
C VAL A 130 19.92 15.03 12.36
N ASP A 131 20.54 14.81 11.21
CA ASP A 131 21.76 14.01 11.08
C ASP A 131 22.92 14.68 11.82
N ARG A 132 23.04 16.02 11.70
CA ARG A 132 24.02 16.81 12.46
C ARG A 132 23.71 16.78 13.96
N TRP A 133 22.44 16.78 14.34
CA TRP A 133 21.99 16.69 15.74
C TRP A 133 22.28 15.31 16.35
N GLU A 134 22.04 14.24 15.60
CA GLU A 134 22.32 12.86 16.02
C GLU A 134 23.83 12.61 16.12
N SER A 135 24.60 13.16 15.19
CA SER A 135 26.06 13.15 15.20
C SER A 135 26.65 13.98 16.35
N ASN A 136 26.05 15.13 16.69
CA ASN A 136 26.55 16.07 17.70
C ASN A 136 25.85 15.90 19.07
N ARG A 137 25.75 14.65 19.54
CA ARG A 137 24.99 14.21 20.72
C ARG A 137 25.44 14.89 22.03
N HIS A 138 25.06 16.15 22.22
CA HIS A 138 25.21 16.86 23.48
C HIS A 138 23.93 16.71 24.33
N PRO A 139 24.00 16.02 25.49
CA PRO A 139 22.83 15.78 26.35
C PRO A 139 22.19 17.06 26.91
N LEU A 140 22.90 18.19 26.87
CA LEU A 140 22.43 19.49 27.33
C LEU A 140 21.41 20.12 26.37
N ILE A 141 21.65 20.09 25.07
CA ILE A 141 20.78 20.77 24.09
C ILE A 141 19.43 20.05 24.00
N ARG A 142 19.42 18.72 24.08
CA ARG A 142 18.19 17.92 24.19
C ARG A 142 17.38 18.27 25.43
N LYS A 143 18.03 18.43 26.59
CA LYS A 143 17.35 18.86 27.83
C LYS A 143 16.78 20.26 27.71
N ILE A 144 17.48 21.18 27.05
CA ILE A 144 17.02 22.55 26.80
C ILE A 144 15.80 22.55 25.87
N LEU A 145 15.86 21.83 24.73
CA LEU A 145 14.72 21.74 23.79
C LEU A 145 13.47 21.15 24.44
N ILE A 146 13.62 20.08 25.23
CA ILE A 146 12.49 19.49 25.95
C ILE A 146 11.88 20.49 26.93
N ARG A 147 12.71 21.27 27.65
CA ARG A 147 12.22 22.32 28.55
C ARG A 147 11.51 23.45 27.80
N VAL A 148 12.06 23.90 26.68
CA VAL A 148 11.44 24.94 25.84
C VAL A 148 10.09 24.45 25.30
N ALA A 149 10.03 23.22 24.77
CA ALA A 149 8.79 22.63 24.29
C ALA A 149 7.75 22.50 25.42
N LEU A 150 8.17 22.07 26.61
CA LEU A 150 7.29 21.97 27.78
C LEU A 150 6.76 23.35 28.19
N CYS A 151 7.62 24.39 28.22
CA CYS A 151 7.20 25.76 28.50
C CYS A 151 6.17 26.27 27.49
N VAL A 152 6.38 26.01 26.19
CA VAL A 152 5.43 26.42 25.15
C VAL A 152 4.08 25.71 25.32
N VAL A 153 4.08 24.41 25.62
CA VAL A 153 2.84 23.65 25.88
C VAL A 153 2.11 24.17 27.13
N ILE A 154 2.84 24.46 28.21
CA ILE A 154 2.27 25.03 29.44
C ILE A 154 1.70 26.42 29.18
N LEU A 155 2.43 27.29 28.47
CA LEU A 155 1.96 28.64 28.14
C LEU A 155 0.72 28.60 27.24
N HIS A 156 0.72 27.75 26.22
CA HIS A 156 -0.44 27.60 25.33
C HIS A 156 -1.65 27.01 26.06
N GLY A 157 -1.45 26.02 26.94
CA GLY A 157 -2.50 25.46 27.78
C GLY A 157 -3.03 26.46 28.82
N GLY A 158 -2.16 27.24 29.44
CA GLY A 158 -2.53 28.30 30.38
C GLY A 158 -3.31 29.43 29.71
N PHE A 159 -2.86 29.87 28.53
CA PHE A 159 -3.56 30.89 27.73
C PHE A 159 -4.97 30.42 27.33
N ARG A 160 -5.13 29.15 26.93
CA ARG A 160 -6.45 28.57 26.63
C ARG A 160 -7.37 28.53 27.86
N ASN A 161 -6.85 28.18 29.04
CA ASN A 161 -7.65 28.13 30.26
C ASN A 161 -8.08 29.53 30.74
N LEU A 162 -7.20 30.54 30.63
CA LEU A 162 -7.53 31.92 30.95
C LEU A 162 -8.62 32.47 30.01
N SER A 163 -8.51 32.18 28.71
CA SER A 163 -9.51 32.59 27.71
C SER A 163 -10.89 31.93 27.91
N LEU A 164 -10.94 30.73 28.50
CA LEU A 164 -12.20 30.06 28.85
C LEU A 164 -12.85 30.65 30.11
N SER A 165 -12.04 31.09 31.08
CA SER A 165 -12.54 31.73 32.31
C SER A 165 -13.14 33.12 32.05
N GLU A 166 -12.61 33.86 31.08
CA GLU A 166 -13.11 35.19 30.69
C GLU A 166 -14.44 35.12 29.93
N LYS A 167 -14.74 34.01 29.25
CA LYS A 167 -16.01 33.79 28.55
C LYS A 167 -17.16 33.28 29.44
N GLN A 168 -16.87 32.89 30.67
CA GLN A 168 -17.84 32.38 31.65
C GLN A 168 -18.25 33.43 32.68
N SER A 169 -17.60 34.61 32.69
CA SER A 169 -17.98 35.79 33.48
C SER A 169 -18.83 36.75 32.67
#